data_AF-A0A256FE66-F1
#
_entry.id   AF-A0A256FE66-F1
#
_cell.length_a   1.000
_cell.length_b   1.000
_cell.length_c   1.000
_cell.angle_alpha   90.00
_cell.angle_beta   90.00
_cell.angle_gamma   90.00
#
_symmetry.space_group_name_H-M   'P 1'
#
loop_
_entity.id
_entity.type
_entity.pdbx_description
1 polymer ?
#
loop_
_entity_poly.entity_id
_entity_poly.type
_entity_poly.pdbx_seq_one_letter_code
_entity_poly.pdbx_strand_id
1 'polypeptide(L)'
;MNSSPPNSPGFFERLRVAVPVAVAYGLMLYILIWVNTAREWMPFIGGLMLLPMAISSLASSLSDPRAEKGLWRHVRMGWMIIGGLVVVSMVGFREGGICVVMASPFFCVFSALGSWVTLSLIRRFRTPRSTMLVIVLPLLFYPLEPLLKYEPHDGAVTTVIDIAASPEVVWQQTAEIRDVRQDELSWTFSHGVVGVPQPVDARLEGKGIGAVRQLEWTRGVKFQEIVTHWEENRLLAWDFRFLPDSIPAAVEAHIDVNSDYLKLANGDYRLEPLPNGHTRLTLTTRYQIATPINFYCDLWGKVFLNDFHGVVLKVIRDRSERIAAAS
;
A
#
# COMPACT_ATOMS: atom_id res chain seq x y z
N MET A 1 1.02 -25.43 -59.48
CA MET A 1 1.94 -24.88 -58.46
C MET A 1 1.13 -24.58 -57.21
N ASN A 2 1.03 -25.55 -56.28
CA ASN A 2 0.45 -25.32 -54.96
C ASN A 2 1.52 -24.68 -54.09
N SER A 3 1.51 -23.36 -54.00
CA SER A 3 2.28 -22.64 -52.98
C SER A 3 1.64 -22.94 -51.62
N SER A 4 2.18 -23.94 -50.92
CA SER A 4 1.95 -24.09 -49.48
C SER A 4 2.19 -22.72 -48.83
N PRO A 5 1.25 -22.19 -48.02
CA PRO A 5 1.50 -20.93 -47.33
C PRO A 5 2.76 -21.11 -46.47
N PRO A 6 3.61 -20.07 -46.34
CA PRO A 6 4.79 -20.16 -45.49
C PRO A 6 4.36 -20.65 -44.11
N ASN A 7 5.08 -21.64 -43.57
CA ASN A 7 4.85 -22.22 -42.23
C ASN A 7 4.83 -21.10 -41.20
N SER A 8 3.66 -20.51 -41.00
CA SER A 8 3.50 -19.43 -40.04
C SER A 8 3.70 -20.06 -38.67
N PRO A 9 4.59 -19.53 -37.81
CA PRO A 9 4.96 -20.19 -36.57
C PRO A 9 3.72 -20.49 -35.75
N GLY A 10 3.69 -21.67 -35.14
CA GLY A 10 2.58 -22.11 -34.31
C GLY A 10 2.40 -21.19 -33.09
N PHE A 11 1.22 -21.23 -32.47
CA PHE A 11 0.94 -20.41 -31.27
C PHE A 11 2.00 -20.59 -30.17
N PHE A 12 2.46 -21.83 -29.93
CA PHE A 12 3.47 -22.11 -28.91
C PHE A 12 4.86 -21.57 -29.26
N GLU A 13 5.22 -21.55 -30.55
CA GLU A 13 6.49 -20.95 -31.00
C GLU A 13 6.45 -19.42 -30.84
N ARG A 14 5.31 -18.80 -31.16
CA ARG A 14 5.10 -17.36 -30.92
C ARG A 14 5.10 -17.03 -29.44
N LEU A 15 4.54 -17.90 -28.61
CA LEU A 15 4.50 -17.71 -27.16
C LEU A 15 5.92 -17.66 -26.55
N ARG A 16 6.85 -18.46 -27.05
CA ARG A 16 8.27 -18.45 -26.62
C ARG A 16 8.96 -17.12 -26.89
N VAL A 17 8.50 -16.35 -27.88
CA VAL A 17 9.00 -15.00 -28.17
C VAL A 17 8.19 -13.93 -27.45
N ALA A 18 6.87 -14.07 -27.43
CA ALA A 18 5.95 -13.09 -26.85
C ALA A 18 6.19 -12.90 -25.34
N VAL A 19 6.44 -13.98 -24.59
CA VAL A 19 6.64 -13.91 -23.14
C VAL A 19 7.94 -13.14 -22.79
N PRO A 20 9.14 -13.49 -23.30
CA PRO A 20 10.34 -12.72 -23.00
C PRO A 20 10.26 -11.25 -23.43
N VAL A 21 9.65 -10.96 -24.58
CA VAL A 21 9.48 -9.59 -25.06
C VAL A 21 8.54 -8.80 -24.14
N ALA A 22 7.42 -9.40 -23.70
CA ALA A 22 6.50 -8.76 -22.77
C ALA A 22 7.12 -8.56 -21.37
N VAL A 23 7.94 -9.50 -20.90
CA VAL A 23 8.69 -9.37 -19.65
C VAL A 23 9.72 -8.25 -19.74
N ALA A 24 10.53 -8.21 -20.80
CA ALA A 24 11.52 -7.15 -21.01
C ALA A 24 10.85 -5.77 -21.10
N TYR A 25 9.73 -5.69 -21.82
CA TYR A 25 8.93 -4.48 -21.91
C TYR A 25 8.33 -4.06 -20.56
N GLY A 26 7.80 -5.02 -19.79
CA GLY A 26 7.27 -4.78 -18.46
C GLY A 26 8.33 -4.27 -17.48
N LEU A 27 9.53 -4.86 -17.49
CA LEU A 27 10.67 -4.39 -16.70
C LEU A 27 11.11 -2.98 -17.11
N MET A 28 11.15 -2.69 -18.42
CA MET A 28 11.44 -1.36 -18.92
C MET A 28 10.42 -0.33 -18.41
N LEU A 29 9.12 -0.62 -18.54
CA LEU A 29 8.07 0.25 -18.02
C LEU A 29 8.17 0.43 -16.51
N TYR A 30 8.42 -0.64 -15.77
CA TYR A 30 8.57 -0.59 -14.33
C TYR A 30 9.75 0.30 -13.91
N ILE A 31 10.91 0.17 -14.55
CA ILE A 31 12.07 1.03 -14.27
C ILE A 31 11.76 2.50 -14.60
N LEU A 32 11.15 2.76 -15.76
CA LEU A 32 10.85 4.13 -16.19
C LEU A 32 9.83 4.82 -15.27
N ILE A 33 8.80 4.09 -14.85
CA ILE A 33 7.69 4.62 -14.08
C ILE A 33 8.04 4.62 -12.60
N TRP A 34 8.41 3.49 -12.01
CA TRP A 34 8.49 3.34 -10.55
C TRP A 34 9.86 3.69 -9.96
N VAL A 35 10.96 3.37 -10.65
CA VAL A 35 12.32 3.65 -10.10
C VAL A 35 12.67 5.14 -10.17
N ASN A 36 12.13 5.87 -11.15
CA ASN A 36 12.42 7.29 -11.35
C ASN A 36 11.31 8.23 -10.83
N THR A 37 10.26 7.71 -10.18
CA THR A 37 9.19 8.56 -9.65
C THR A 37 9.72 9.38 -8.48
N ALA A 38 9.44 10.69 -8.52
CA ALA A 38 9.69 11.59 -7.40
C ALA A 38 8.68 11.32 -6.27
N ARG A 39 9.11 11.37 -5.01
CA ARG A 39 8.28 11.03 -3.84
C ARG A 39 6.96 11.82 -3.70
N GLU A 40 6.85 12.97 -4.37
CA GLU A 40 5.73 13.89 -4.23
C GLU A 40 4.43 13.42 -4.92
N TRP A 41 4.49 12.52 -5.90
CA TRP A 41 3.31 12.02 -6.61
C TRP A 41 3.42 10.52 -6.91
N MET A 42 2.29 9.88 -7.20
CA MET A 42 2.22 8.43 -7.43
C MET A 42 1.55 8.10 -8.79
N PRO A 43 2.16 7.23 -9.63
CA PRO A 43 1.65 6.91 -10.97
C PRO A 43 0.46 5.92 -10.94
N PHE A 44 -0.72 6.39 -10.53
CA PHE A 44 -1.95 5.61 -10.46
C PHE A 44 -2.49 5.17 -11.82
N ILE A 45 -2.40 6.00 -12.86
CA ILE A 45 -2.98 5.67 -14.17
C ILE A 45 -1.97 4.85 -14.98
N GLY A 46 -0.80 5.42 -15.22
CA GLY A 46 0.28 4.84 -16.01
C GLY A 46 0.85 3.58 -15.38
N GLY A 47 1.13 3.61 -14.08
CA GLY A 47 1.73 2.50 -13.34
C GLY A 47 0.75 1.43 -12.90
N LEU A 48 -0.36 1.80 -12.26
CA LEU A 48 -1.29 0.83 -11.68
C LEU A 48 -2.31 0.27 -12.70
N MET A 49 -2.78 1.08 -13.65
CA MET A 49 -3.82 0.68 -14.61
C MET A 49 -3.28 0.35 -16.01
N LEU A 50 -2.52 1.26 -16.61
CA LEU A 50 -2.13 1.15 -18.02
C LEU A 50 -0.96 0.18 -18.24
N LEU A 51 0.02 0.11 -17.33
CA LEU A 51 1.14 -0.82 -17.42
C LEU A 51 0.71 -2.28 -17.57
N PRO A 52 -0.14 -2.87 -16.69
CA PRO A 52 -0.59 -4.26 -16.86
C PRO A 52 -1.43 -4.45 -18.13
N MET A 53 -2.17 -3.42 -18.56
CA MET A 53 -2.91 -3.41 -19.82
C MET A 53 -1.97 -3.43 -21.05
N ALA A 54 -0.88 -2.67 -21.03
CA ALA A 54 0.10 -2.62 -22.11
C ALA A 54 0.90 -3.93 -22.23
N ILE A 55 1.34 -4.49 -21.11
CA ILE A 55 2.08 -5.77 -21.06
C ILE A 55 1.21 -6.91 -21.61
N SER A 56 -0.04 -7.02 -21.13
CA SER A 56 -0.97 -8.04 -21.60
C SER A 56 -1.34 -7.86 -23.07
N SER A 57 -1.49 -6.62 -23.54
CA SER A 57 -1.71 -6.29 -24.95
C SER A 57 -0.55 -6.71 -25.85
N LEU A 58 0.69 -6.41 -25.44
CA LEU A 58 1.90 -6.82 -26.17
C LEU A 58 2.01 -8.35 -26.25
N ALA A 59 1.83 -9.04 -25.13
CA ALA A 59 1.87 -10.51 -25.10
C ALA A 59 0.78 -11.13 -25.99
N SER A 60 -0.45 -10.60 -25.94
CA SER A 60 -1.60 -11.11 -26.71
C SER A 60 -1.44 -10.85 -28.21
N SER A 61 -0.99 -9.65 -28.60
CA SER A 61 -0.76 -9.29 -30.01
C SER A 61 0.36 -10.10 -30.67
N LEU A 62 1.44 -10.42 -29.93
CA LEU A 62 2.55 -11.23 -30.44
C LEU A 62 2.22 -12.72 -30.51
N SER A 63 1.54 -13.24 -29.49
CA SER A 63 1.19 -14.68 -29.41
C SER A 63 0.08 -15.07 -30.39
N ASP A 64 -0.88 -14.17 -30.65
CA ASP A 64 -2.06 -14.42 -31.49
C ASP A 64 -2.45 -13.19 -32.33
N PRO A 65 -1.66 -12.81 -33.35
CA PRO A 65 -1.91 -11.62 -34.16
C PRO A 65 -3.15 -11.72 -35.07
N ARG A 66 -3.81 -12.89 -35.09
CA ARG A 66 -5.08 -13.12 -35.80
C ARG A 66 -6.27 -13.23 -34.84
N ALA A 67 -6.03 -13.17 -33.52
CA ALA A 67 -7.05 -13.30 -32.47
C ALA A 67 -7.92 -14.57 -32.60
N GLU A 68 -7.30 -15.69 -32.99
CA GLU A 68 -7.93 -16.99 -33.21
C GLU A 68 -8.26 -17.71 -31.89
N LYS A 69 -7.53 -17.44 -30.81
CA LYS A 69 -7.71 -18.08 -29.51
C LYS A 69 -8.74 -17.33 -28.66
N GLY A 70 -9.35 -18.05 -27.72
CA GLY A 70 -10.33 -17.49 -26.79
C GLY A 70 -9.71 -16.51 -25.78
N LEU A 71 -10.51 -15.54 -25.33
CA LEU A 71 -10.10 -14.49 -24.39
C LEU A 71 -9.43 -15.04 -23.13
N TRP A 72 -9.99 -16.10 -22.54
CA TRP A 72 -9.51 -16.65 -21.28
C TRP A 72 -8.05 -17.12 -21.34
N ARG A 73 -7.57 -17.57 -22.50
CA ARG A 73 -6.16 -17.97 -22.67
C ARG A 73 -5.23 -16.76 -22.57
N HIS A 74 -5.66 -15.63 -23.13
CA HIS A 74 -4.92 -14.36 -23.09
C HIS A 74 -4.91 -13.75 -21.69
N VAL A 75 -6.05 -13.78 -21.01
CA VAL A 75 -6.16 -13.33 -19.60
C VAL A 75 -5.22 -14.14 -18.70
N ARG A 76 -5.26 -15.47 -18.77
CA ARG A 76 -4.36 -16.33 -17.97
C ARG A 76 -2.89 -16.07 -18.28
N MET A 77 -2.55 -15.88 -19.55
CA MET A 77 -1.19 -15.54 -19.95
C MET A 77 -0.75 -14.19 -19.38
N GLY A 78 -1.61 -13.16 -19.46
CA GLY A 78 -1.35 -11.84 -18.87
C GLY A 78 -1.11 -11.92 -17.37
N TRP A 79 -1.95 -12.66 -16.63
CA TRP A 79 -1.78 -12.87 -15.20
C TRP A 79 -0.49 -13.61 -14.85
N MET A 80 -0.10 -14.62 -15.63
CA MET A 80 1.18 -15.32 -15.41
C MET A 80 2.38 -14.40 -15.63
N ILE A 81 2.36 -13.56 -16.68
CA ILE A 81 3.44 -12.61 -16.97
C ILE A 81 3.54 -11.56 -15.86
N ILE A 82 2.41 -10.97 -15.47
CA ILE A 82 2.40 -9.93 -14.43
C ILE A 82 2.78 -10.51 -13.07
N GLY A 83 2.26 -11.70 -12.70
CA GLY A 83 2.65 -12.39 -11.49
C GLY A 83 4.15 -12.69 -11.46
N GLY A 84 4.72 -13.12 -12.59
CA GLY A 84 6.18 -13.29 -12.74
C GLY A 84 6.95 -11.98 -12.55
N LEU A 85 6.49 -10.88 -13.14
CA LEU A 85 7.11 -9.56 -12.97
C LEU A 85 7.04 -9.05 -11.53
N VAL A 86 5.93 -9.26 -10.84
CA VAL A 86 5.77 -8.93 -9.42
C VAL A 86 6.75 -9.73 -8.56
N VAL A 87 6.91 -11.04 -8.81
CA VAL A 87 7.90 -11.85 -8.08
C VAL A 87 9.31 -11.35 -8.35
N VAL A 88 9.63 -11.00 -9.60
CA VAL A 88 10.93 -10.42 -9.96
C VAL A 88 11.14 -9.07 -9.28
N SER A 89 10.10 -8.22 -9.17
CA SER A 89 10.22 -6.92 -8.52
C SER A 89 10.47 -7.06 -7.02
N MET A 90 9.69 -7.92 -6.35
CA MET A 90 9.85 -8.21 -4.92
C MET A 90 11.25 -8.78 -4.59
N VAL A 91 11.75 -9.73 -5.38
CA VAL A 91 13.06 -10.36 -5.12
C VAL A 91 14.23 -9.46 -5.54
N GLY A 92 14.10 -8.79 -6.69
CA GLY A 92 15.16 -7.97 -7.27
C GLY A 92 15.35 -6.62 -6.58
N PHE A 93 14.25 -5.94 -6.25
CA PHE A 93 14.25 -4.60 -5.67
C PHE A 93 13.94 -4.59 -4.15
N ARG A 94 13.69 -5.77 -3.55
CA ARG A 94 13.36 -5.92 -2.11
C ARG A 94 12.16 -5.08 -1.67
N GLU A 95 11.14 -5.03 -2.51
CA GLU A 95 9.94 -4.25 -2.26
C GLU A 95 9.07 -4.87 -1.16
N GLY A 96 8.37 -4.01 -0.42
CA GLY A 96 7.37 -4.43 0.56
C GLY A 96 6.17 -5.12 -0.08
N GLY A 97 5.63 -6.14 0.60
CA GLY A 97 4.46 -6.90 0.13
C GLY A 97 3.13 -6.13 0.20
N ILE A 98 3.06 -5.04 0.96
CA ILE A 98 1.83 -4.25 1.20
C ILE A 98 1.27 -3.72 -0.11
N CYS A 99 2.08 -2.96 -0.86
CA CYS A 99 1.70 -2.42 -2.16
C CYS A 99 1.31 -3.50 -3.17
N VAL A 100 1.98 -4.66 -3.15
CA VAL A 100 1.67 -5.76 -4.07
C VAL A 100 0.27 -6.31 -3.82
N VAL A 101 -0.08 -6.55 -2.55
CA VAL A 101 -1.43 -7.02 -2.19
C VAL A 101 -2.47 -5.98 -2.61
N MET A 102 -2.22 -4.70 -2.32
CA MET A 102 -3.11 -3.59 -2.70
C MET A 102 -3.24 -3.41 -4.22
N ALA A 103 -2.17 -3.60 -4.99
CA ALA A 103 -2.16 -3.41 -6.44
C ALA A 103 -2.70 -4.63 -7.21
N SER A 104 -2.64 -5.82 -6.61
CA SER A 104 -2.99 -7.08 -7.27
C SER A 104 -4.40 -7.11 -7.90
N PRO A 105 -5.48 -6.56 -7.29
CA PRO A 105 -6.80 -6.57 -7.91
C PRO A 105 -6.83 -5.73 -9.19
N PHE A 106 -6.14 -4.58 -9.18
CA PHE A 106 -6.03 -3.70 -10.34
C PHE A 106 -5.23 -4.37 -11.46
N PHE A 107 -4.09 -4.97 -11.13
CA PHE A 107 -3.29 -5.71 -12.11
C PHE A 107 -4.09 -6.83 -12.77
N CYS A 108 -4.87 -7.59 -12.00
CA CYS A 108 -5.75 -8.63 -12.54
C CYS A 108 -6.82 -8.08 -13.48
N VAL A 109 -7.53 -7.02 -13.06
CA VAL A 109 -8.61 -6.41 -13.85
C VAL A 109 -8.08 -5.75 -15.12
N PHE A 110 -7.07 -4.88 -15.01
CA PHE A 110 -6.58 -4.09 -16.14
C PHE A 110 -5.78 -4.93 -17.16
N SER A 111 -5.13 -6.00 -16.74
CA SER A 111 -4.53 -6.96 -17.68
C SER A 111 -5.57 -7.79 -18.44
N ALA A 112 -6.70 -8.12 -17.79
CA ALA A 112 -7.82 -8.76 -18.46
C ALA A 112 -8.49 -7.81 -19.45
N LEU A 113 -8.67 -6.54 -19.07
CA LEU A 113 -9.16 -5.48 -19.97
C LEU A 113 -8.21 -5.27 -21.14
N GLY A 114 -6.89 -5.20 -20.91
CA GLY A 114 -5.90 -5.10 -21.98
C GLY A 114 -6.02 -6.24 -22.98
N SER A 115 -6.08 -7.47 -22.49
CA SER A 115 -6.29 -8.66 -23.32
C SER A 115 -7.59 -8.57 -24.14
N TRP A 116 -8.69 -8.12 -23.52
CA TRP A 116 -9.99 -7.97 -24.19
C TRP A 116 -9.97 -6.88 -25.28
N VAL A 117 -9.41 -5.70 -24.98
CA VAL A 117 -9.28 -4.59 -25.95
C VAL A 117 -8.42 -5.03 -27.13
N THR A 118 -7.27 -5.66 -26.88
CA THR A 118 -6.34 -6.12 -27.91
C THR A 118 -7.01 -7.10 -28.89
N LEU A 119 -7.72 -8.11 -28.37
CA LEU A 119 -8.42 -9.06 -29.24
C LEU A 119 -9.56 -8.41 -30.02
N SER A 120 -10.29 -7.48 -29.40
CA SER A 120 -11.37 -6.75 -30.06
C SER A 120 -10.85 -5.87 -31.21
N LEU A 121 -9.74 -5.17 -30.99
CA LEU A 121 -9.08 -4.35 -32.02
C LEU A 121 -8.55 -5.21 -33.17
N ILE A 122 -7.86 -6.32 -32.88
CA ILE A 122 -7.35 -7.23 -33.91
C ILE A 122 -8.49 -7.80 -34.75
N ARG A 123 -9.60 -8.22 -34.12
CA ARG A 123 -10.76 -8.76 -34.85
C ARG A 123 -11.46 -7.71 -35.70
N ARG A 124 -11.56 -6.48 -35.20
CA ARG A 124 -12.23 -5.37 -35.89
C ARG A 124 -11.43 -4.87 -37.09
N PHE A 125 -10.14 -4.64 -36.93
CA PHE A 125 -9.28 -4.05 -37.96
C PHE A 125 -8.47 -5.09 -38.75
N ARG A 126 -8.55 -6.37 -38.37
CA ARG A 126 -7.83 -7.49 -39.01
C ARG A 126 -6.32 -7.29 -39.09
N THR A 127 -5.76 -6.50 -38.17
CA THR A 127 -4.32 -6.21 -38.11
C THR A 127 -3.82 -6.09 -36.67
N PRO A 128 -2.68 -6.70 -36.31
CA PRO A 128 -2.06 -6.53 -35.00
C PRO A 128 -1.54 -5.11 -34.77
N ARG A 129 -1.28 -4.33 -35.81
CA ARG A 129 -0.83 -2.93 -35.67
C ARG A 129 -1.84 -2.04 -34.94
N SER A 130 -3.11 -2.43 -34.92
CA SER A 130 -4.18 -1.71 -34.21
C SER A 130 -3.96 -1.63 -32.70
N THR A 131 -3.10 -2.47 -32.12
CA THR A 131 -2.88 -2.56 -30.67
C THR A 131 -1.71 -1.70 -30.18
N MET A 132 -0.98 -1.04 -31.10
CA MET A 132 0.21 -0.24 -30.79
C MET A 132 -0.12 0.93 -29.84
N LEU A 133 -1.29 1.56 -30.02
CA LEU A 133 -1.74 2.63 -29.12
C LEU A 133 -1.93 2.14 -27.68
N VAL A 134 -2.50 0.94 -27.50
CA VAL A 134 -2.68 0.33 -26.17
C VAL A 134 -1.33 0.04 -25.51
N ILE A 135 -0.37 -0.43 -26.30
CA ILE A 135 0.99 -0.73 -25.81
C ILE A 135 1.67 0.57 -25.38
N VAL A 136 1.61 1.65 -26.16
CA VAL A 136 2.34 2.89 -25.85
C VAL A 136 1.62 3.77 -24.81
N LEU A 137 0.34 3.49 -24.50
CA LEU A 137 -0.50 4.32 -23.63
C LEU A 137 0.10 4.69 -22.25
N PRO A 138 0.76 3.77 -21.51
CA PRO A 138 1.37 4.13 -20.22
C PRO A 138 2.40 5.24 -20.35
N LEU A 139 3.19 5.23 -21.43
CA LEU A 139 4.25 6.22 -21.68
C LEU A 139 3.69 7.59 -22.08
N LEU A 140 2.48 7.63 -22.64
CA LEU A 140 1.79 8.89 -22.99
C LEU A 140 1.13 9.53 -21.77
N PHE A 141 0.57 8.72 -20.87
CA PHE A 141 -0.14 9.22 -19.70
C PHE A 141 0.79 9.52 -18.51
N TYR A 142 1.86 8.75 -18.34
CA TYR A 142 2.83 8.95 -17.26
C TYR A 142 3.28 10.42 -17.08
N PRO A 143 3.69 11.17 -18.13
CA PRO A 143 4.10 12.57 -17.96
C PRO A 143 2.94 13.54 -17.68
N LEU A 144 1.68 13.12 -17.90
CA LEU A 144 0.49 13.95 -17.68
C LEU A 144 -0.07 13.79 -16.27
N GLU A 145 0.20 12.68 -15.60
CA GLU A 145 -0.33 12.40 -14.25
C GLU A 145 0.03 13.43 -13.18
N PRO A 146 1.25 14.00 -13.12
CA PRO A 146 1.59 15.04 -12.15
C PRO A 146 0.75 16.31 -12.28
N LEU A 147 0.11 16.51 -13.44
CA LEU A 147 -0.78 17.65 -13.69
C LEU A 147 -2.20 17.42 -13.14
N LEU A 148 -2.52 16.18 -12.77
CA LEU A 148 -3.81 15.82 -12.21
C LEU A 148 -3.81 16.12 -10.72
N LYS A 149 -4.75 16.97 -10.29
CA LYS A 149 -5.02 17.24 -8.89
C LYS A 149 -6.33 16.59 -8.50
N TYR A 150 -6.32 15.88 -7.38
CA TYR A 150 -7.49 15.21 -6.83
C TYR A 150 -8.01 15.99 -5.63
N GLU A 151 -9.33 15.94 -5.43
CA GLU A 151 -9.94 16.54 -4.25
C GLU A 151 -9.53 15.73 -3.01
N PRO A 152 -9.00 16.38 -1.96
CA PRO A 152 -8.64 15.69 -0.74
C PRO A 152 -9.85 15.10 -0.04
N HIS A 153 -9.70 13.87 0.45
CA HIS A 153 -10.65 13.18 1.31
C HIS A 153 -10.04 13.05 2.70
N ASP A 154 -10.71 13.64 3.70
CA ASP A 154 -10.32 13.51 5.10
C ASP A 154 -10.95 12.25 5.70
N GLY A 155 -10.09 11.40 6.26
CA GLY A 155 -10.46 10.16 6.93
C GLY A 155 -10.03 10.16 8.40
N ALA A 156 -10.70 9.33 9.20
CA ALA A 156 -10.33 9.08 10.57
C ALA A 156 -10.66 7.65 10.98
N VAL A 157 -9.82 7.09 11.84
CA VAL A 157 -10.05 5.81 12.52
C VAL A 157 -10.06 6.08 14.01
N THR A 158 -11.08 5.56 14.70
CA THR A 158 -11.22 5.64 16.15
C THR A 158 -11.40 4.24 16.70
N THR A 159 -10.59 3.87 17.70
CA THR A 159 -10.68 2.58 18.38
C THR A 159 -10.80 2.83 19.88
N VAL A 160 -11.69 2.10 20.54
CA VAL A 160 -12.01 2.26 21.95
C VAL A 160 -11.76 0.95 22.67
N ILE A 161 -11.16 1.02 23.86
CA ILE A 161 -10.98 -0.12 24.75
C ILE A 161 -11.25 0.29 26.20
N ASP A 162 -11.90 -0.60 26.96
CA ASP A 162 -12.06 -0.43 28.41
C ASP A 162 -10.95 -1.21 29.11
N ILE A 163 -10.29 -0.58 30.08
CA ILE A 163 -9.11 -1.09 30.78
C ILE A 163 -9.41 -1.15 32.28
N ALA A 164 -9.20 -2.31 32.91
CA ALA A 164 -9.41 -2.51 34.35
C ALA A 164 -8.28 -1.90 35.19
N ALA A 165 -8.05 -0.59 35.06
CA ALA A 165 -7.09 0.21 35.81
C ALA A 165 -7.53 1.67 35.90
N SER A 166 -7.02 2.41 36.88
CA SER A 166 -7.32 3.83 37.06
C SER A 166 -6.69 4.70 35.96
N PRO A 167 -7.21 5.92 35.70
CA PRO A 167 -6.68 6.79 34.66
C PRO A 167 -5.19 7.10 34.82
N GLU A 168 -4.70 7.18 36.07
CA GLU A 168 -3.30 7.43 36.39
C GLU A 168 -2.39 6.29 35.90
N VAL A 169 -2.82 5.04 36.13
CA VAL A 169 -2.07 3.85 35.70
C VAL A 169 -2.10 3.71 34.18
N VAL A 170 -3.26 3.98 33.56
CA VAL A 170 -3.40 3.95 32.09
C VAL A 170 -2.56 5.05 31.45
N TRP A 171 -2.56 6.25 32.02
CA TRP A 171 -1.77 7.38 31.53
C TRP A 171 -0.28 7.08 31.48
N GLN A 172 0.27 6.48 32.54
CA GLN A 172 1.68 6.09 32.59
C GLN A 172 2.07 5.11 31.48
N GLN A 173 1.16 4.19 31.12
CA GLN A 173 1.38 3.24 30.02
C GLN A 173 1.01 3.80 28.64
N THR A 174 0.38 4.97 28.56
CA THR A 174 -0.06 5.60 27.30
C THR A 174 0.91 6.69 26.85
N ALA A 175 1.34 7.55 27.77
CA ALA A 175 2.23 8.67 27.48
C ALA A 175 3.58 8.20 26.93
N GLU A 176 4.11 7.11 27.52
CA GLU A 176 5.36 6.49 27.10
C GLU A 176 5.18 4.96 27.02
N ILE A 177 5.48 4.37 25.86
CA ILE A 177 5.35 2.93 25.62
C ILE A 177 6.74 2.37 25.36
N ARG A 178 7.46 2.06 26.44
CA ARG A 178 8.84 1.58 26.38
C ARG A 178 8.93 0.10 26.03
N ASP A 179 9.95 -0.28 25.27
CA ASP A 179 10.46 -1.66 25.15
C ASP A 179 9.35 -2.71 24.96
N VAL A 180 8.56 -2.56 23.90
CA VAL A 180 7.47 -3.50 23.56
C VAL A 180 8.07 -4.84 23.15
N ARG A 181 7.75 -5.89 23.91
CA ARG A 181 8.26 -7.24 23.66
C ARG A 181 7.37 -7.99 22.68
N GLN A 182 7.96 -8.95 21.96
CA GLN A 182 7.23 -9.72 20.93
C GLN A 182 6.06 -10.54 21.49
N ASP A 183 6.12 -10.99 22.74
CA ASP A 183 5.06 -11.72 23.43
C ASP A 183 3.87 -10.82 23.83
N GLU A 184 4.07 -9.50 23.86
CA GLU A 184 3.01 -8.52 24.12
C GLU A 184 2.22 -8.17 22.84
N LEU A 185 2.78 -8.47 21.66
CA LEU A 185 2.19 -8.15 20.38
C LEU A 185 1.16 -9.19 19.96
N SER A 186 0.02 -8.72 19.43
CA SER A 186 -0.99 -9.62 18.85
C SER A 186 -0.70 -9.88 17.39
N TRP A 187 -1.02 -11.09 16.95
CA TRP A 187 -1.12 -11.39 15.53
C TRP A 187 -2.32 -10.65 14.93
N THR A 188 -2.09 -9.90 13.86
CA THR A 188 -3.17 -9.31 13.04
C THR A 188 -2.91 -9.63 11.57
N PHE A 189 -3.91 -9.45 10.71
CA PHE A 189 -3.76 -9.65 9.27
C PHE A 189 -2.63 -8.78 8.70
N SER A 190 -2.58 -7.50 9.07
CA SER A 190 -1.57 -6.56 8.59
C SER A 190 -0.15 -6.95 9.00
N HIS A 191 0.07 -7.37 10.24
CA HIS A 191 1.41 -7.73 10.72
C HIS A 191 1.83 -9.14 10.28
N GLY A 192 0.88 -10.09 10.27
CA GLY A 192 1.13 -11.50 10.05
C GLY A 192 1.12 -11.95 8.59
N VAL A 193 0.31 -11.30 7.74
CA VAL A 193 0.16 -11.65 6.32
C VAL A 193 0.81 -10.60 5.43
N VAL A 194 0.58 -9.32 5.73
CA VAL A 194 1.06 -8.21 4.89
C VAL A 194 2.47 -7.75 5.30
N GLY A 195 2.87 -8.01 6.55
CA GLY A 195 4.19 -7.69 7.07
C GLY A 195 4.38 -6.22 7.42
N VAL A 196 3.31 -5.52 7.83
CA VAL A 196 3.39 -4.16 8.36
C VAL A 196 4.31 -4.13 9.59
N PRO A 197 5.15 -3.09 9.76
CA PRO A 197 5.97 -2.92 10.96
C PRO A 197 5.16 -2.95 12.26
N GLN A 198 5.79 -3.40 13.34
CA GLN A 198 5.18 -3.50 14.67
C GLN A 198 5.81 -2.47 15.62
N PRO A 199 5.08 -1.96 16.62
CA PRO A 199 5.64 -1.02 17.59
C PRO A 199 6.73 -1.69 18.43
N VAL A 200 7.86 -1.00 18.62
CA VAL A 200 8.99 -1.44 19.45
C VAL A 200 9.18 -0.49 20.63
N ASP A 201 9.14 0.82 20.37
CA ASP A 201 9.39 1.83 21.38
C ASP A 201 8.64 3.12 21.04
N ALA A 202 8.09 3.78 22.05
CA ALA A 202 7.58 5.15 21.96
C ALA A 202 8.12 5.92 23.17
N ARG A 203 9.32 6.49 23.01
CA ARG A 203 10.01 7.30 24.04
C ARG A 203 9.42 8.68 24.11
N LEU A 204 9.16 9.21 25.31
CA LEU A 204 8.76 10.61 25.47
C LEU A 204 9.98 11.46 25.85
N GLU A 205 10.25 12.50 25.06
CA GLU A 205 11.29 13.49 25.31
C GLU A 205 10.64 14.84 25.67
N GLY A 206 10.80 15.25 26.93
CA GLY A 206 10.19 16.46 27.48
C GLY A 206 8.88 16.19 28.24
N LYS A 207 8.16 17.26 28.58
CA LYS A 207 6.86 17.20 29.28
C LYS A 207 5.95 18.33 28.81
N GLY A 208 4.67 18.02 28.60
CA GLY A 208 3.66 19.01 28.19
C GLY A 208 3.61 19.26 26.68
N ILE A 209 2.95 20.35 26.29
CA ILE A 209 2.84 20.76 24.88
C ILE A 209 4.23 21.03 24.31
N GLY A 210 4.51 20.52 23.10
CA GLY A 210 5.80 20.59 22.43
C GLY A 210 6.77 19.47 22.81
N ALA A 211 6.43 18.59 23.76
CA ALA A 211 7.17 17.35 23.97
C ALA A 211 7.14 16.48 22.70
N VAL A 212 8.18 15.68 22.51
CA VAL A 212 8.34 14.84 21.31
C VAL A 212 8.28 13.39 21.72
N ARG A 213 7.41 12.59 21.09
CA ARG A 213 7.48 11.14 21.20
C ARG A 213 8.30 10.61 20.04
N GLN A 214 9.40 9.93 20.34
CA GLN A 214 10.23 9.23 19.36
C GLN A 214 9.69 7.81 19.22
N LEU A 215 9.13 7.48 18.05
CA LEU A 215 8.58 6.16 17.77
C LEU A 215 9.58 5.35 16.98
N GLU A 216 9.79 4.12 17.42
CA GLU A 216 10.55 3.10 16.74
C GLU A 216 9.69 1.87 16.56
N TRP A 217 9.64 1.38 15.32
CA TRP A 217 8.92 0.20 14.93
C TRP A 217 9.90 -0.78 14.28
N THR A 218 9.46 -2.02 14.10
CA THR A 218 10.28 -3.05 13.48
C THR A 218 10.69 -2.66 12.05
N ARG A 219 11.72 -3.32 11.51
CA ARG A 219 12.26 -3.04 10.18
C ARG A 219 12.79 -1.60 9.98
N GLY A 220 13.14 -0.92 11.08
CA GLY A 220 13.82 0.37 11.07
C GLY A 220 12.92 1.57 10.80
N VAL A 221 11.60 1.41 10.90
CA VAL A 221 10.66 2.54 10.79
C VAL A 221 10.78 3.43 12.03
N LYS A 222 10.97 4.73 11.82
CA LYS A 222 11.14 5.72 12.89
C LYS A 222 10.46 7.02 12.55
N PHE A 223 9.61 7.53 13.42
CA PHE A 223 8.93 8.81 13.20
C PHE A 223 8.66 9.51 14.53
N GLN A 224 8.25 10.77 14.45
CA GLN A 224 8.00 11.61 15.61
C GLN A 224 6.53 11.96 15.72
N GLU A 225 6.05 12.04 16.94
CA GLU A 225 4.77 12.65 17.28
C GLU A 225 5.05 13.89 18.13
N ILE A 226 4.61 15.05 17.65
CA ILE A 226 4.83 16.33 18.32
C ILE A 226 3.58 16.65 19.13
N VAL A 227 3.70 16.66 20.47
CA VAL A 227 2.55 16.87 21.36
C VAL A 227 1.96 18.26 21.14
N THR A 228 0.68 18.31 20.79
CA THR A 228 -0.09 19.56 20.61
C THR A 228 -1.00 19.86 21.79
N HIS A 229 -1.49 18.83 22.48
CA HIS A 229 -2.32 18.98 23.68
C HIS A 229 -1.90 17.97 24.76
N TRP A 230 -1.91 18.42 26.01
CA TRP A 230 -1.52 17.64 27.17
C TRP A 230 -2.42 17.98 28.36
N GLU A 231 -3.32 17.08 28.70
CA GLU A 231 -4.09 17.10 29.94
C GLU A 231 -3.84 15.77 30.66
N GLU A 232 -3.08 15.84 31.76
CA GLU A 232 -2.65 14.66 32.50
C GLU A 232 -3.84 13.79 32.92
N ASN A 233 -3.73 12.48 32.66
CA ASN A 233 -4.76 11.45 32.88
C ASN A 233 -6.04 11.62 32.06
N ARG A 234 -6.07 12.49 31.03
CA ARG A 234 -7.29 12.77 30.25
C ARG A 234 -7.07 12.85 28.74
N LEU A 235 -6.11 13.62 28.27
CA LEU A 235 -5.92 13.89 26.85
C LEU A 235 -4.44 14.01 26.50
N LEU A 236 -4.01 13.27 25.48
CA LEU A 236 -2.73 13.46 24.82
C LEU A 236 -2.97 13.51 23.32
N ALA A 237 -2.67 14.65 22.67
CA ALA A 237 -2.82 14.80 21.22
C ALA A 237 -1.51 15.22 20.57
N TRP A 238 -1.30 14.85 19.32
CA TRP A 238 -0.05 15.09 18.60
C TRP A 238 -0.25 15.26 17.09
N ASP A 239 0.70 15.94 16.46
CA ASP A 239 0.86 15.95 15.00
C ASP A 239 1.98 14.98 14.61
N PHE A 240 1.79 14.23 13.52
CA PHE A 240 2.85 13.36 13.01
C PHE A 240 3.93 14.17 12.30
N ARG A 241 5.19 13.79 12.51
CA ARG A 241 6.36 14.32 11.82
C ARG A 241 7.20 13.16 11.28
N PHE A 242 7.21 13.06 9.96
CA PHE A 242 8.05 12.11 9.23
C PHE A 242 9.28 12.83 8.68
N LEU A 243 10.45 12.27 8.95
CA LEU A 243 11.72 12.67 8.35
C LEU A 243 11.92 11.88 7.04
N PRO A 244 12.82 12.31 6.14
CA PRO A 244 13.01 11.65 4.84
C PRO A 244 13.31 10.14 4.92
N ASP A 245 13.92 9.68 6.01
CA ASP A 245 14.28 8.26 6.20
C ASP A 245 13.36 7.55 7.21
N SER A 246 12.19 8.14 7.50
CA SER A 246 11.26 7.59 8.50
C SER A 246 10.73 6.21 8.14
N ILE A 247 10.54 5.94 6.85
CA ILE A 247 10.08 4.65 6.35
C ILE A 247 11.14 4.14 5.37
N PRO A 248 11.90 3.08 5.72
CA PRO A 248 12.87 2.51 4.81
C PRO A 248 12.20 1.95 3.54
N ALA A 249 12.84 2.12 2.37
CA ALA A 249 12.32 1.64 1.09
C ALA A 249 12.06 0.11 1.07
N ALA A 250 12.79 -0.66 1.86
CA ALA A 250 12.56 -2.10 2.02
C ALA A 250 11.24 -2.44 2.73
N VAL A 251 10.65 -1.48 3.43
CA VAL A 251 9.32 -1.60 4.08
C VAL A 251 8.24 -1.12 3.13
N GLU A 252 8.41 0.08 2.58
CA GLU A 252 7.48 0.69 1.64
C GLU A 252 8.25 1.59 0.67
N ALA A 253 8.25 1.23 -0.61
CA ALA A 253 9.03 1.91 -1.65
C ALA A 253 8.19 2.88 -2.48
N HIS A 254 6.87 2.72 -2.47
CA HIS A 254 5.96 3.41 -3.38
C HIS A 254 5.02 4.39 -2.69
N ILE A 255 4.72 4.17 -1.41
CA ILE A 255 3.81 5.02 -0.62
C ILE A 255 4.59 5.87 0.37
N ASP A 256 4.44 7.18 0.24
CA ASP A 256 4.91 8.20 1.17
C ASP A 256 3.71 8.72 1.98
N VAL A 257 3.76 8.49 3.30
CA VAL A 257 2.73 8.86 4.27
C VAL A 257 2.67 10.35 4.58
N ASN A 258 3.59 11.14 4.01
CA ASN A 258 3.63 12.59 4.11
C ASN A 258 3.89 13.21 2.72
N SER A 259 2.95 12.98 1.82
CA SER A 259 2.95 13.44 0.42
C SER A 259 1.67 14.18 0.06
N ASP A 260 1.57 14.66 -1.18
CA ASP A 260 0.37 15.32 -1.70
C ASP A 260 -0.83 14.38 -1.84
N TYR A 261 -0.59 13.06 -1.96
CA TYR A 261 -1.64 12.07 -2.15
C TYR A 261 -2.02 11.32 -0.87
N LEU A 262 -1.15 11.28 0.14
CA LEU A 262 -1.41 10.68 1.44
C LEU A 262 -0.68 11.47 2.53
N LYS A 263 -1.44 11.91 3.53
CA LYS A 263 -0.91 12.61 4.70
C LYS A 263 -1.53 12.06 5.98
N LEU A 264 -0.71 11.42 6.81
CA LEU A 264 -1.07 11.15 8.21
C LEU A 264 -0.94 12.46 9.00
N ALA A 265 -2.07 13.02 9.46
CA ALA A 265 -2.12 14.37 9.98
C ALA A 265 -1.81 14.41 11.49
N ASN A 266 -2.68 13.80 12.29
CA ASN A 266 -2.60 13.85 13.75
C ASN A 266 -3.28 12.65 14.41
N GLY A 267 -3.06 12.53 15.72
CA GLY A 267 -3.74 11.56 16.55
C GLY A 267 -3.99 12.06 17.97
N ASP A 268 -4.90 11.38 18.67
CA ASP A 268 -5.19 11.64 20.07
C ASP A 268 -5.50 10.37 20.87
N TYR A 269 -5.08 10.37 22.14
CA TYR A 269 -5.56 9.49 23.19
C TYR A 269 -6.49 10.28 24.11
N ARG A 270 -7.68 9.73 24.36
CA ARG A 270 -8.63 10.22 25.37
C ARG A 270 -8.89 9.17 26.42
N LEU A 271 -8.71 9.54 27.69
CA LEU A 271 -8.93 8.70 28.86
C LEU A 271 -10.17 9.22 29.59
N GLU A 272 -11.19 8.36 29.69
CA GLU A 272 -12.43 8.65 30.41
C GLU A 272 -12.55 7.73 31.63
N PRO A 273 -12.64 8.26 32.86
CA PRO A 273 -12.88 7.43 34.03
C PRO A 273 -14.27 6.79 33.97
N LEU A 274 -14.34 5.50 34.29
CA LEU A 274 -15.59 4.74 34.36
C LEU A 274 -16.06 4.59 35.82
N PRO A 275 -17.37 4.41 36.09
CA PRO A 275 -17.92 4.36 37.45
C PRO A 275 -17.35 3.27 38.36
N ASN A 276 -16.81 2.20 37.77
CA ASN A 276 -16.20 1.07 38.47
C ASN A 276 -14.70 1.27 38.77
N GLY A 277 -14.16 2.49 38.57
CA GLY A 277 -12.73 2.79 38.75
C GLY A 277 -11.85 2.35 37.58
N HIS A 278 -12.45 1.84 36.49
CA HIS A 278 -11.76 1.52 35.24
C HIS A 278 -11.57 2.78 34.38
N THR A 279 -10.88 2.63 33.26
CA THR A 279 -10.67 3.71 32.30
C THR A 279 -11.06 3.26 30.91
N ARG A 280 -11.83 4.09 30.20
CA ARG A 280 -12.05 3.96 28.76
C ARG A 280 -10.97 4.74 28.02
N LEU A 281 -10.17 4.04 27.23
CA LEU A 281 -9.13 4.63 26.38
C LEU A 281 -9.61 4.65 24.93
N THR A 282 -9.65 5.84 24.34
CA THR A 282 -9.99 6.06 22.93
C THR A 282 -8.75 6.55 22.20
N LEU A 283 -8.39 5.89 21.09
CA LEU A 283 -7.33 6.30 20.18
C LEU A 283 -7.94 6.72 18.84
N THR A 284 -7.67 7.95 18.42
CA THR A 284 -8.06 8.48 17.11
C THR A 284 -6.83 8.79 16.28
N THR A 285 -6.83 8.38 15.01
CA THR A 285 -5.84 8.81 14.00
C THR A 285 -6.56 9.42 12.82
N ARG A 286 -6.13 10.61 12.38
CA ARG A 286 -6.72 11.35 11.25
C ARG A 286 -5.72 11.47 10.12
N TYR A 287 -6.22 11.36 8.90
CA TYR A 287 -5.41 11.37 7.69
C TYR A 287 -6.17 12.01 6.53
N GLN A 288 -5.42 12.36 5.49
CA GLN A 288 -5.95 12.93 4.26
C GLN A 288 -5.44 12.13 3.06
N ILE A 289 -6.31 11.85 2.09
CA ILE A 289 -6.01 11.10 0.87
C ILE A 289 -6.47 11.90 -0.35
N ALA A 290 -5.60 12.09 -1.33
CA ALA A 290 -5.92 12.78 -2.58
C ALA A 290 -5.46 11.94 -3.79
N THR A 291 -6.29 10.97 -4.16
CA THR A 291 -6.00 9.95 -5.20
C THR A 291 -7.22 9.78 -6.12
N PRO A 292 -7.06 9.21 -7.33
CA PRO A 292 -8.20 8.88 -8.18
C PRO A 292 -9.06 7.73 -7.62
N ILE A 293 -8.61 7.05 -6.56
CA ILE A 293 -9.22 5.87 -5.96
C ILE A 293 -9.39 6.02 -4.44
N ASN A 294 -9.75 7.23 -3.97
CA ASN A 294 -9.85 7.58 -2.55
C ASN A 294 -10.57 6.53 -1.70
N PHE A 295 -11.72 6.06 -2.16
CA PHE A 295 -12.50 5.03 -1.44
C PHE A 295 -11.70 3.73 -1.20
N TYR A 296 -10.91 3.29 -2.19
CA TYR A 296 -10.10 2.10 -2.08
C TYR A 296 -8.92 2.32 -1.12
N CYS A 297 -8.22 3.45 -1.24
CA CYS A 297 -7.14 3.81 -0.34
C CYS A 297 -7.63 3.99 1.10
N ASP A 298 -8.80 4.59 1.30
CA ASP A 298 -9.44 4.78 2.61
C ASP A 298 -9.80 3.44 3.27
N LEU A 299 -10.31 2.47 2.52
CA LEU A 299 -10.57 1.12 3.02
C LEU A 299 -9.30 0.47 3.56
N TRP A 300 -8.19 0.54 2.82
CA TRP A 300 -6.90 0.01 3.25
C TRP A 300 -6.34 0.79 4.44
N GLY A 301 -6.43 2.12 4.43
CA GLY A 301 -6.06 2.97 5.57
C GLY A 301 -6.78 2.55 6.85
N LYS A 302 -8.09 2.29 6.77
CA LYS A 302 -8.88 1.77 7.88
C LYS A 302 -8.41 0.40 8.36
N VAL A 303 -8.09 -0.52 7.46
CA VAL A 303 -7.58 -1.85 7.84
C VAL A 303 -6.25 -1.73 8.60
N PHE A 304 -5.29 -0.99 8.05
CA PHE A 304 -3.96 -0.86 8.65
C PHE A 304 -3.98 -0.09 9.98
N LEU A 305 -4.71 1.03 10.04
CA LEU A 305 -4.81 1.83 11.26
C LEU A 305 -5.58 1.12 12.37
N ASN A 306 -6.64 0.36 12.06
CA ASN A 306 -7.34 -0.44 13.08
C ASN A 306 -6.44 -1.55 13.65
N ASP A 307 -5.68 -2.24 12.80
CA ASP A 307 -4.74 -3.27 13.26
C ASP A 307 -3.63 -2.65 14.13
N PHE A 308 -3.11 -1.48 13.73
CA PHE A 308 -2.15 -0.72 14.53
C PHE A 308 -2.73 -0.31 15.89
N HIS A 309 -3.92 0.33 15.89
CA HIS A 309 -4.61 0.72 17.11
C HIS A 309 -4.82 -0.48 18.04
N GLY A 310 -5.29 -1.61 17.50
CA GLY A 310 -5.56 -2.81 18.27
C GLY A 310 -4.31 -3.36 18.97
N VAL A 311 -3.16 -3.38 18.29
CA VAL A 311 -1.90 -3.83 18.88
C VAL A 311 -1.45 -2.90 20.00
N VAL A 312 -1.43 -1.58 19.75
CA VAL A 312 -0.96 -0.60 20.75
C VAL A 312 -1.87 -0.55 21.96
N LEU A 313 -3.19 -0.44 21.75
CA LEU A 313 -4.17 -0.38 22.84
C LEU A 313 -4.14 -1.64 23.70
N LYS A 314 -3.90 -2.81 23.10
CA LYS A 314 -3.76 -4.05 23.85
C LYS A 314 -2.51 -4.05 24.74
N VAL A 315 -1.37 -3.60 24.23
CA VAL A 315 -0.13 -3.48 25.03
C VAL A 315 -0.37 -2.57 26.24
N ILE A 316 -1.02 -1.42 26.02
CA ILE A 316 -1.38 -0.48 27.10
C ILE A 316 -2.28 -1.17 28.12
N ARG A 317 -3.38 -1.78 27.68
CA ARG A 317 -4.32 -2.48 28.56
C ARG A 317 -3.64 -3.56 29.39
N ASP A 318 -2.96 -4.50 28.72
CA ASP A 318 -2.40 -5.68 29.38
C ASP A 318 -1.28 -5.28 30.37
N ARG A 319 -0.57 -4.16 30.15
CA ARG A 319 0.38 -3.61 31.12
C ARG A 319 -0.32 -2.92 32.28
N SER A 320 -1.30 -2.06 32.01
CA SER A 320 -2.04 -1.32 33.04
C SER A 320 -2.80 -2.26 33.98
N GLU A 321 -3.46 -3.30 33.46
CA GLU A 321 -4.19 -4.28 34.27
C GLU A 321 -3.26 -5.12 35.14
N ARG A 322 -2.06 -5.47 34.64
CA ARG A 322 -1.02 -6.14 35.45
C ARG A 322 -0.56 -5.28 36.63
N ILE A 323 -0.39 -3.98 36.42
CA ILE A 323 0.00 -3.04 37.49
C ILE A 323 -1.13 -2.91 38.50
N ALA A 324 -2.37 -2.74 38.03
CA ALA A 324 -3.54 -2.63 38.89
C ALA A 324 -3.79 -3.89 39.74
N ALA A 325 -3.57 -5.09 39.17
CA ALA A 325 -3.72 -6.35 39.90
C ALA A 325 -2.61 -6.62 40.93
N ALA A 326 -1.47 -5.93 40.79
CA ALA A 326 -0.34 -6.04 41.71
C ALA A 326 -0.37 -4.97 42.83
N SER A 327 -1.29 -4.00 42.74
CA SER A 327 -1.48 -2.91 43.71
C SER A 327 -2.58 -3.26 44.71
#